data_AF-A0A956PK37-F1
#
_entry.id   AF-A0A956PK37-F1
#
_cell.length_a   1.000
_cell.length_b   1.000
_cell.length_c   1.000
_cell.angle_alpha   90.00
_cell.angle_beta   90.00
_cell.angle_gamma   90.00
#
_symmetry.space_group_name_H-M   'P 1'
#
loop_
_entity.id
_entity.type
_entity.pdbx_description
1 polymer ?
#
loop_
_entity_poly.entity_id
_entity_poly.type
_entity_poly.pdbx_seq_one_letter_code
_entity_poly.pdbx_strand_id
1 'polypeptide(L)'
;MLKRALHLMTLCLVGLLVIGCSSLDTVDTPPVPSNNPVPFPGYTFPLLDLANSQIPLPNDLLRDPVTGNLMFPGTGEPFDAANSLNGFSTSGAIIIPFRGTVVTSSVNNDTIRVYNATTGQVANCTFSFSSTQTGTVVTAVPVHALDHSTQYIVVITSGVISALSNSPVISDAAINLLKGTNPLVDGSGRSTNPALDDATAARLEPVRAAYQAIWSGAEQLTNTNRANIPLAFAFTTQTLFQALPAIQTSVETANLGAINANPVFVADPIANAAAQFAPVASGHTGGENLGFAGVPTI
;
A
#
# COMPACT_ATOMS: atom_id res chain seq x y z
N MET A 1 10.13 -13.39 23.39
CA MET A 1 9.92 -11.94 23.55
C MET A 1 9.14 -11.31 22.38
N LEU A 2 9.26 -11.83 21.15
CA LEU A 2 8.53 -11.35 19.96
C LEU A 2 6.99 -11.51 20.01
N LYS A 3 6.47 -12.57 20.66
CA LYS A 3 5.01 -12.80 20.82
C LYS A 3 4.30 -11.80 21.76
N ARG A 4 5.03 -11.12 22.67
CA ARG A 4 4.47 -10.12 23.58
C ARG A 4 4.30 -8.75 22.91
N ALA A 5 5.16 -8.41 21.95
CA ALA A 5 5.01 -7.19 21.13
C ALA A 5 3.81 -7.30 20.16
N LEU A 6 3.56 -8.51 19.64
CA LEU A 6 2.44 -8.81 18.74
C LEU A 6 1.07 -8.60 19.41
N HIS A 7 0.90 -9.05 20.66
CA HIS A 7 -0.35 -8.81 21.40
C HIS A 7 -0.52 -7.35 21.81
N LEU A 8 0.56 -6.60 22.03
CA LEU A 8 0.47 -5.19 22.43
C LEU A 8 0.04 -4.29 21.26
N MET A 9 0.45 -4.62 20.03
CA MET A 9 0.12 -3.86 18.82
C MET A 9 -1.35 -4.07 18.40
N THR A 10 -1.86 -5.30 18.46
CA THR A 10 -3.27 -5.61 18.17
C THR A 10 -4.22 -5.08 19.26
N LEU A 11 -3.80 -5.06 20.53
CA LEU A 11 -4.59 -4.49 21.63
C LEU A 11 -4.67 -2.95 21.55
N CYS A 12 -3.62 -2.28 21.04
CA CYS A 12 -3.63 -0.83 20.86
C CYS A 12 -4.60 -0.37 19.75
N LEU A 13 -4.82 -1.19 18.72
CA LEU A 13 -5.75 -0.86 17.62
C LEU A 13 -7.23 -1.04 18.02
N VAL A 14 -7.54 -1.98 18.92
CA VAL A 14 -8.92 -2.20 19.43
C VAL A 14 -9.27 -1.25 20.58
N GLY A 15 -8.27 -0.76 21.35
CA GLY A 15 -8.48 0.18 22.46
C GLY A 15 -8.93 1.59 22.06
N LEU A 16 -8.87 1.96 20.77
CA LEU A 16 -9.29 3.27 20.29
C LEU A 16 -10.83 3.45 20.20
N LEU A 17 -11.63 2.41 20.40
CA LEU A 17 -13.07 2.41 20.06
C LEU A 17 -14.04 2.59 21.25
N VAL A 18 -13.57 2.84 22.48
CA VAL A 18 -14.45 2.80 23.68
C VAL A 18 -14.38 4.04 24.60
N ILE A 19 -13.92 5.20 24.12
CA ILE A 19 -14.10 6.46 24.88
C ILE A 19 -14.72 7.53 23.99
N GLY A 20 -16.04 7.43 23.83
CA GLY A 20 -16.82 8.38 23.04
C GLY A 20 -18.31 8.21 23.28
N CYS A 21 -18.73 8.04 24.54
CA CYS A 21 -20.14 8.12 24.90
C CYS A 21 -20.28 8.86 26.23
N SER A 22 -20.70 10.12 26.15
CA SER A 22 -21.43 10.77 27.22
C SER A 22 -22.59 11.53 26.57
N SER A 23 -23.79 11.00 26.76
CA SER A 23 -25.05 11.65 26.39
C SER A 23 -25.67 12.36 27.60
N LEU A 24 -26.42 13.42 27.27
CA LEU A 24 -27.34 14.26 28.06
C LEU A 24 -26.72 15.48 28.78
N ASP A 25 -27.05 16.68 28.29
CA ASP A 25 -28.05 17.52 28.97
C ASP A 25 -28.70 18.53 28.01
N THR A 26 -30.02 18.69 28.12
CA THR A 26 -30.85 19.67 27.43
C THR A 26 -31.11 20.85 28.35
N VAL A 27 -30.41 21.97 28.15
CA VAL A 27 -30.84 23.28 28.65
C VAL A 27 -30.49 24.34 27.61
N ASP A 28 -31.49 25.15 27.27
CA ASP A 28 -31.42 26.37 26.44
C ASP A 28 -30.10 27.13 26.60
N THR A 29 -29.30 27.18 25.55
CA THR A 29 -28.28 28.22 25.36
C THR A 29 -28.77 29.21 24.31
N PRO A 30 -28.74 30.53 24.58
CA PRO A 30 -29.06 31.54 23.57
C PRO A 30 -28.14 31.37 22.34
N PRO A 31 -28.56 31.78 21.13
CA PRO A 31 -27.79 31.56 19.92
C PRO A 31 -26.38 32.14 20.11
N VAL A 32 -25.41 31.24 20.21
CA VAL A 32 -23.99 31.60 20.24
C VAL A 32 -23.73 32.39 18.96
N PRO A 33 -23.22 33.62 19.02
CA PRO A 33 -22.84 34.34 17.82
C PRO A 33 -21.85 33.47 17.06
N SER A 34 -22.07 33.28 15.75
CA SER A 34 -21.17 32.48 14.92
C SER A 34 -19.77 33.11 14.99
N ASN A 35 -18.96 32.57 15.89
CA ASN A 35 -17.53 32.74 15.88
C ASN A 35 -17.06 32.07 14.60
N ASN A 36 -16.98 32.89 13.56
CA ASN A 36 -16.14 32.67 12.39
C ASN A 36 -14.92 31.90 12.88
N PRO A 37 -14.61 30.70 12.35
CA PRO A 37 -13.54 29.88 12.88
C PRO A 37 -12.29 30.76 12.98
N VAL A 38 -11.84 30.99 14.22
CA VAL A 38 -10.59 31.71 14.48
C VAL A 38 -9.56 31.07 13.56
N PRO A 39 -8.81 31.85 12.75
CA PRO A 39 -7.80 31.30 11.87
C PRO A 39 -6.90 30.41 12.72
N PHE A 40 -6.98 29.10 12.46
CA PHE A 40 -6.03 28.14 13.00
C PHE A 40 -4.63 28.69 12.70
N PRO A 41 -3.67 28.67 13.65
CA PRO A 41 -2.37 29.33 13.47
C PRO A 41 -1.84 29.00 12.08
N GLY A 42 -1.54 30.06 11.30
CA GLY A 42 -1.49 30.10 9.82
C GLY A 42 -0.38 29.27 9.15
N TYR A 43 -0.02 28.14 9.74
CA TYR A 43 0.93 27.19 9.23
C TYR A 43 0.21 26.10 8.44
N THR A 44 0.89 25.61 7.41
CA THR A 44 0.45 24.47 6.63
C THR A 44 1.44 23.34 6.83
N PHE A 45 0.92 22.15 7.10
CA PHE A 45 1.74 20.96 7.32
C PHE A 45 1.02 19.72 6.80
N PRO A 46 1.75 18.74 6.28
CA PRO A 46 1.17 17.45 5.94
C PRO A 46 0.73 16.72 7.21
N LEU A 47 -0.35 15.96 7.13
CA LEU A 47 -0.96 15.27 8.27
C LEU A 47 -0.43 13.84 8.38
N LEU A 48 0.01 13.50 9.60
CA LEU A 48 0.31 12.14 10.04
C LEU A 48 -0.19 11.99 11.48
N ASP A 49 -1.50 11.82 11.61
CA ASP A 49 -2.19 11.69 12.90
C ASP A 49 -2.77 10.28 13.04
N LEU A 50 -2.09 9.48 13.85
CA LEU A 50 -2.45 8.10 14.14
C LEU A 50 -3.70 7.98 15.01
N ALA A 51 -3.99 8.99 15.83
CA ALA A 51 -5.13 8.96 16.75
C ALA A 51 -6.45 9.18 16.01
N ASN A 52 -6.44 10.02 14.98
CA ASN A 52 -7.61 10.34 14.16
C ASN A 52 -7.61 9.64 12.80
N SER A 53 -6.73 8.66 12.58
CA SER A 53 -6.56 7.93 11.31
C SER A 53 -6.37 8.87 10.11
N GLN A 54 -5.76 10.04 10.30
CA GLN A 54 -5.43 10.98 9.24
C GLN A 54 -3.97 10.79 8.85
N ILE A 55 -3.72 9.72 8.09
CA ILE A 55 -2.39 9.42 7.57
C ILE A 55 -2.38 9.49 6.04
N PRO A 56 -1.23 9.77 5.41
CA PRO A 56 -1.12 9.62 3.97
C PRO A 56 -1.41 8.18 3.56
N LEU A 57 -1.99 7.99 2.39
CA LEU A 57 -2.19 6.69 1.78
C LEU A 57 -1.47 6.66 0.43
N PRO A 58 -0.93 5.52 -0.01
CA PRO A 58 -0.64 4.32 0.78
C PRO A 58 0.42 4.58 1.88
N ASN A 59 0.47 3.72 2.91
CA ASN A 59 1.47 3.83 3.99
C ASN A 59 1.74 2.49 4.66
N ASP A 60 3.01 2.10 4.80
CA ASP A 60 3.45 0.85 5.41
C ASP A 60 3.11 0.73 6.91
N LEU A 61 2.66 1.80 7.56
CA LEU A 61 1.99 1.70 8.87
C LEU A 61 0.76 0.80 8.86
N LEU A 62 0.09 0.72 7.72
CA LEU A 62 -1.06 -0.16 7.51
C LEU A 62 -0.62 -1.51 6.93
N ARG A 63 0.62 -1.92 7.15
CA ARG A 63 1.15 -3.22 6.72
C ARG A 63 1.67 -3.99 7.91
N ASP A 64 1.25 -5.23 8.03
CA ASP A 64 1.75 -6.16 9.04
C ASP A 64 3.22 -6.49 8.79
N PRO A 65 4.13 -6.15 9.71
CA PRO A 65 5.55 -6.43 9.53
C PRO A 65 5.86 -7.94 9.58
N VAL A 66 4.94 -8.78 10.08
CA VAL A 66 5.11 -10.23 10.19
C VAL A 66 4.56 -10.94 8.95
N THR A 67 3.30 -10.66 8.59
CA THR A 67 2.65 -11.35 7.46
C THR A 67 2.89 -10.67 6.13
N GLY A 68 3.20 -9.37 6.13
CA GLY A 68 3.30 -8.54 4.94
C GLY A 68 1.95 -8.13 4.34
N ASN A 69 0.83 -8.51 4.98
CA ASN A 69 -0.50 -8.14 4.52
C ASN A 69 -0.88 -6.74 4.99
N LEU A 70 -1.82 -6.10 4.29
CA LEU A 70 -2.40 -4.85 4.74
C LEU A 70 -3.26 -5.07 6.00
N MET A 71 -3.33 -4.05 6.85
CA MET A 71 -4.02 -4.07 8.13
C MET A 71 -4.85 -2.79 8.34
N PHE A 72 -5.74 -2.49 7.40
CA PHE A 72 -6.70 -1.42 7.56
C PHE A 72 -7.62 -1.67 8.77
N PRO A 73 -7.82 -0.66 9.64
CA PRO A 73 -8.75 -0.77 10.76
C PRO A 73 -10.19 -0.78 10.23
N GLY A 74 -10.96 -1.80 10.61
CA GLY A 74 -12.35 -1.99 10.19
C GLY A 74 -12.75 -3.46 10.16
N THR A 75 -14.02 -3.75 9.94
CA THR A 75 -14.55 -5.11 9.77
C THR A 75 -15.51 -5.16 8.59
N GLY A 76 -15.47 -6.23 7.81
CA GLY A 76 -16.34 -6.39 6.63
C GLY A 76 -15.76 -5.71 5.39
N GLU A 77 -16.48 -5.81 4.27
CA GLU A 77 -16.09 -5.14 3.03
C GLU A 77 -16.13 -3.60 3.17
N PRO A 78 -15.17 -2.86 2.58
CA PRO A 78 -14.06 -3.33 1.73
C PRO A 78 -12.77 -3.71 2.50
N PHE A 79 -12.79 -3.68 3.84
CA PHE A 79 -11.61 -3.90 4.67
C PHE A 79 -11.08 -5.33 4.58
N ASP A 80 -11.97 -6.32 4.53
CA ASP A 80 -11.58 -7.74 4.43
C ASP A 80 -10.83 -8.00 3.12
N ALA A 81 -11.34 -7.50 2.00
CA ALA A 81 -10.65 -7.58 0.71
C ALA A 81 -9.31 -6.84 0.73
N ALA A 82 -9.25 -5.61 1.25
CA ALA A 82 -8.01 -4.84 1.34
C ALA A 82 -6.94 -5.56 2.21
N ASN A 83 -7.36 -6.12 3.34
CA ASN A 83 -6.49 -6.83 4.29
C ASN A 83 -6.02 -8.20 3.78
N SER A 84 -6.60 -8.70 2.69
CA SER A 84 -6.11 -9.89 1.99
C SER A 84 -4.90 -9.62 1.08
N LEU A 85 -4.60 -8.34 0.79
CA LEU A 85 -3.51 -7.93 -0.10
C LEU A 85 -2.18 -7.86 0.65
N ASN A 86 -1.07 -8.18 -0.03
CA ASN A 86 0.29 -8.15 0.53
C ASN A 86 1.09 -6.86 0.25
N GLY A 87 0.39 -5.84 -0.23
CA GLY A 87 0.93 -4.52 -0.55
C GLY A 87 -0.11 -3.66 -1.25
N PHE A 88 0.24 -2.42 -1.55
CA PHE A 88 -0.64 -1.45 -2.20
C PHE A 88 -0.61 -1.57 -3.72
N SER A 89 -1.63 -1.03 -4.39
CA SER A 89 -1.71 -1.04 -5.85
C SER A 89 -0.50 -0.33 -6.49
N THR A 90 0.01 -0.89 -7.60
CA THR A 90 1.09 -0.29 -8.40
C THR A 90 0.65 0.95 -9.19
N SER A 91 -0.64 1.15 -9.38
CA SER A 91 -1.23 2.30 -10.09
C SER A 91 -2.14 3.15 -9.20
N GLY A 92 -2.23 2.81 -7.91
CA GLY A 92 -3.06 3.51 -6.94
C GLY A 92 -2.63 4.95 -6.74
N ALA A 93 -3.60 5.81 -6.42
CA ALA A 93 -3.33 7.19 -6.07
C ALA A 93 -2.65 7.30 -4.70
N ILE A 94 -1.69 8.21 -4.59
CA ILE A 94 -1.04 8.61 -3.36
C ILE A 94 -1.77 9.85 -2.84
N ILE A 95 -2.46 9.70 -1.71
CA ILE A 95 -3.28 10.71 -1.06
C ILE A 95 -2.49 11.30 0.10
N ILE A 96 -2.27 12.61 0.05
CA ILE A 96 -1.46 13.36 1.01
C ILE A 96 -2.34 14.47 1.60
N PRO A 97 -2.91 14.24 2.79
CA PRO A 97 -3.70 15.27 3.47
C PRO A 97 -2.77 16.33 4.09
N PHE A 98 -3.15 17.60 3.95
CA PHE A 98 -2.53 18.73 4.64
C PHE A 98 -3.54 19.39 5.56
N ARG A 99 -3.06 19.89 6.70
CA ARG A 99 -3.75 20.93 7.46
C ARG A 99 -3.32 22.27 6.90
N GLY A 100 -4.29 23.13 6.57
CA GLY A 100 -4.06 24.36 5.85
C GLY A 100 -3.99 24.17 4.32
N THR A 101 -4.09 25.27 3.59
CA THR A 101 -4.13 25.29 2.13
C THR A 101 -2.73 25.36 1.54
N VAL A 102 -2.46 24.56 0.49
CA VAL A 102 -1.20 24.61 -0.26
C VAL A 102 -1.35 25.43 -1.55
N VAL A 103 -0.29 26.11 -1.96
CA VAL A 103 -0.23 26.77 -3.28
C VAL A 103 -0.05 25.67 -4.34
N THR A 104 -1.06 25.46 -5.19
CA THR A 104 -1.08 24.33 -6.14
C THR A 104 0.09 24.35 -7.13
N SER A 105 0.55 25.54 -7.57
CA SER A 105 1.71 25.68 -8.45
C SER A 105 3.04 25.30 -7.81
N SER A 106 3.10 25.22 -6.47
CA SER A 106 4.29 24.75 -5.74
C SER A 106 4.38 23.22 -5.68
N VAL A 107 3.31 22.50 -6.04
CA VAL A 107 3.27 21.03 -5.99
C VAL A 107 3.57 20.45 -7.37
N ASN A 108 4.68 19.73 -7.47
CA ASN A 108 5.15 19.09 -8.69
C ASN A 108 6.12 17.92 -8.34
N ASN A 109 6.68 17.29 -9.37
CA ASN A 109 7.59 16.15 -9.22
C ASN A 109 8.95 16.48 -8.58
N ASP A 110 9.28 17.76 -8.37
CA ASP A 110 10.47 18.18 -7.63
C ASP A 110 10.15 18.43 -6.15
N THR A 111 8.91 18.80 -5.82
CA THR A 111 8.52 19.17 -4.45
C THR A 111 7.84 18.06 -3.66
N ILE A 112 7.14 17.15 -4.35
CA ILE A 112 6.66 15.87 -3.82
C ILE A 112 7.25 14.76 -4.68
N ARG A 113 8.23 14.03 -4.12
CA ARG A 113 9.04 13.04 -4.85
C ARG A 113 8.69 11.64 -4.38
N VAL A 114 8.42 10.72 -5.33
CA VAL A 114 8.14 9.31 -5.06
C VAL A 114 9.35 8.49 -5.50
N TYR A 115 10.19 8.07 -4.58
CA TYR A 115 11.42 7.33 -4.88
C TYR A 115 11.21 5.83 -4.76
N ASN A 116 11.72 5.06 -5.72
CA ASN A 116 12.01 3.64 -5.48
C ASN A 116 13.12 3.56 -4.42
N ALA A 117 12.83 2.95 -3.28
CA ALA A 117 13.73 2.92 -2.12
C ALA A 117 15.05 2.19 -2.40
N THR A 118 15.05 1.26 -3.37
CA THR A 118 16.23 0.46 -3.73
C THR A 118 17.09 1.15 -4.78
N THR A 119 16.46 1.67 -5.85
CA THR A 119 17.21 2.24 -6.99
C THR A 119 17.44 3.74 -6.89
N GLY A 120 16.69 4.42 -6.03
CA GLY A 120 16.66 5.88 -5.94
C GLY A 120 16.02 6.58 -7.13
N GLN A 121 15.44 5.84 -8.08
CA GLN A 121 14.72 6.44 -9.21
C GLN A 121 13.43 7.11 -8.74
N VAL A 122 13.14 8.28 -9.32
CA VAL A 122 11.91 9.03 -9.03
C VAL A 122 10.83 8.62 -10.02
N ALA A 123 9.68 8.19 -9.50
CA ALA A 123 8.48 7.97 -10.29
C ALA A 123 7.79 9.32 -10.55
N ASN A 124 7.44 9.58 -11.81
CA ASN A 124 6.68 10.76 -12.18
C ASN A 124 5.20 10.58 -11.86
N CYS A 125 4.61 11.59 -11.26
CA CYS A 125 3.19 11.67 -10.93
C CYS A 125 2.50 12.86 -11.60
N THR A 126 1.19 12.70 -11.82
CA THR A 126 0.26 13.81 -12.04
C THR A 126 -0.36 14.20 -10.71
N PHE A 127 -0.67 15.48 -10.52
CA PHE A 127 -1.18 16.00 -9.25
C PHE A 127 -2.57 16.60 -9.44
N SER A 128 -3.46 16.32 -8.51
CA SER A 128 -4.78 16.92 -8.39
C SER A 128 -5.04 17.32 -6.93
N PHE A 129 -5.99 18.22 -6.73
CA PHE A 129 -6.21 18.87 -5.44
C PHE A 129 -7.69 18.86 -5.10
N SER A 130 -8.01 18.58 -3.84
CA SER A 130 -9.33 18.82 -3.28
C SER A 130 -9.21 19.65 -2.00
N SER A 131 -10.11 20.62 -1.83
CA SER A 131 -10.20 21.43 -0.62
C SER A 131 -11.11 20.75 0.39
N THR A 132 -10.65 20.66 1.64
CA THR A 132 -11.48 20.30 2.79
C THR A 132 -11.77 21.55 3.62
N GLN A 133 -12.62 21.43 4.63
CA GLN A 133 -12.89 22.54 5.56
C GLN A 133 -11.62 22.99 6.31
N THR A 134 -10.62 22.11 6.44
CA THR A 134 -9.43 22.30 7.29
C THR A 134 -8.13 22.37 6.50
N GLY A 135 -8.12 22.15 5.18
CA GLY A 135 -6.92 22.21 4.37
C GLY A 135 -7.07 21.71 2.94
N THR A 136 -5.98 21.17 2.39
CA THR A 136 -5.93 20.61 1.04
C THR A 136 -5.54 19.14 1.11
N VAL A 137 -6.18 18.31 0.30
CA VAL A 137 -5.71 16.95 0.00
C VAL A 137 -5.05 16.99 -1.37
N VAL A 138 -3.78 16.60 -1.41
CA VAL A 138 -3.03 16.42 -2.66
C VAL A 138 -3.13 14.95 -3.06
N THR A 139 -3.57 14.70 -4.28
CA THR A 139 -3.63 13.35 -4.86
C THR A 139 -2.61 13.26 -5.98
N ALA A 140 -1.58 12.45 -5.78
CA ALA A 140 -0.54 12.16 -6.76
C ALA A 140 -0.80 10.79 -7.41
N VAL A 141 -0.93 10.73 -8.73
CA VAL A 141 -1.15 9.48 -9.47
C VAL A 141 0.08 9.20 -10.33
N PRO A 142 0.78 8.05 -10.15
CA PRO A 142 1.89 7.66 -11.00
C PRO A 142 1.49 7.64 -12.49
N VAL A 143 2.32 8.25 -13.35
CA VAL A 143 2.11 8.28 -14.81
C VAL A 143 2.24 6.89 -15.43
N HIS A 144 3.12 6.08 -14.84
CA HIS A 144 3.31 4.67 -15.17
C HIS A 144 3.08 3.83 -13.92
N ALA A 145 2.65 2.58 -14.12
CA ALA A 145 2.56 1.64 -13.02
C ALA A 145 3.93 1.49 -12.36
N LEU A 146 3.95 1.54 -11.03
CA LEU A 146 5.11 1.30 -10.20
C LEU A 146 5.53 -0.17 -10.28
N ASP A 147 6.79 -0.44 -9.95
CA ASP A 147 7.31 -1.80 -9.86
C ASP A 147 6.55 -2.56 -8.77
N HIS A 148 6.19 -3.81 -9.07
CA HIS A 148 5.57 -4.70 -8.08
C HIS A 148 6.54 -5.09 -6.97
N SER A 149 6.02 -5.49 -5.81
CA SER A 149 6.84 -5.95 -4.66
C SER A 149 7.98 -5.01 -4.26
N THR A 150 7.78 -3.70 -4.44
CA THR A 150 8.83 -2.69 -4.31
C THR A 150 8.41 -1.65 -3.28
N GLN A 151 9.34 -1.28 -2.41
CA GLN A 151 9.13 -0.20 -1.46
C GLN A 151 9.43 1.15 -2.12
N TYR A 152 8.52 2.09 -1.93
CA TYR A 152 8.67 3.47 -2.34
C TYR A 152 8.70 4.38 -1.12
N ILE A 153 9.51 5.44 -1.16
CA ILE A 153 9.54 6.50 -0.16
C ILE A 153 9.02 7.77 -0.81
N VAL A 154 7.95 8.31 -0.26
CA VAL A 154 7.40 9.62 -0.64
C VAL A 154 8.03 10.67 0.25
N VAL A 155 8.62 11.70 -0.36
CA VAL A 155 9.24 12.82 0.34
C VAL A 155 8.56 14.11 -0.07
N ILE A 156 8.04 14.83 0.93
CA ILE A 156 7.52 16.19 0.78
C ILE A 156 8.65 17.14 1.19
N THR A 157 9.04 18.02 0.28
CA THR A 157 10.12 18.99 0.49
C THR A 157 9.60 20.33 0.99
N SER A 158 10.49 21.21 1.44
CA SER A 158 10.20 22.62 1.73
C SER A 158 9.85 23.45 0.50
N GLY A 159 9.85 22.86 -0.71
CA GLY A 159 9.39 23.54 -1.93
C GLY A 159 7.87 23.62 -2.03
N VAL A 160 7.11 22.81 -1.27
CA VAL A 160 5.65 22.97 -1.16
C VAL A 160 5.38 24.18 -0.29
N ILE A 161 4.57 25.12 -0.80
CA ILE A 161 4.32 26.42 -0.17
C ILE A 161 2.91 26.46 0.44
N SER A 162 2.83 26.97 1.67
CA SER A 162 1.59 27.34 2.34
C SER A 162 0.93 28.53 1.65
N ALA A 163 -0.33 28.39 1.25
CA ALA A 163 -1.10 29.50 0.69
C ALA A 163 -1.48 30.55 1.76
N LEU A 164 -1.46 30.17 3.05
CA LEU A 164 -1.79 31.06 4.17
C LEU A 164 -0.62 31.99 4.53
N SER A 165 0.61 31.45 4.55
CA SER A 165 1.80 32.17 5.02
C SER A 165 2.81 32.50 3.91
N ASN A 166 2.56 32.07 2.68
CA ASN A 166 3.50 32.17 1.55
C ASN A 166 4.92 31.69 1.91
N SER A 167 4.99 30.66 2.76
CA SER A 167 6.22 30.09 3.31
C SER A 167 6.20 28.56 3.10
N PRO A 168 7.36 27.89 3.15
CA PRO A 168 7.41 26.43 3.12
C PRO A 168 6.46 25.77 4.11
N VAL A 169 5.84 24.67 3.70
CA VAL A 169 5.13 23.80 4.65
C VAL A 169 6.10 23.26 5.69
N ILE A 170 5.63 23.09 6.91
CA ILE A 170 6.44 22.62 8.04
C ILE A 170 5.96 21.24 8.50
N SER A 171 6.71 20.62 9.41
CA SER A 171 6.23 19.43 10.13
C SER A 171 5.37 19.82 11.31
N ASP A 172 4.37 19.00 11.62
CA ASP A 172 3.64 19.11 12.88
C ASP A 172 4.41 18.48 14.05
N ALA A 173 3.81 18.55 15.25
CA ALA A 173 4.42 18.00 16.46
C ALA A 173 4.61 16.47 16.38
N ALA A 174 3.65 15.74 15.78
CA ALA A 174 3.71 14.29 15.65
C ALA A 174 4.84 13.86 14.71
N ILE A 175 4.98 14.52 13.56
CA ILE A 175 6.05 14.27 12.61
C ILE A 175 7.41 14.63 13.23
N ASN A 176 7.52 15.76 13.94
CA ASN A 176 8.75 16.13 14.63
C ASN A 176 9.17 15.10 15.69
N LEU A 177 8.20 14.51 16.39
CA LEU A 177 8.45 13.41 17.31
C LEU A 177 8.99 12.17 16.58
N LEU A 178 8.38 11.80 15.45
CA LEU A 178 8.77 10.64 14.65
C LEU A 178 10.15 10.79 14.00
N LYS A 179 10.53 12.01 13.62
CA LYS A 179 11.87 12.33 13.09
C LYS A 179 12.98 12.17 14.13
N GLY A 180 12.64 12.38 15.40
CA GLY A 180 13.58 12.37 16.51
C GLY A 180 14.40 11.07 16.54
N THR A 181 15.72 11.21 16.62
CA THR A 181 16.65 10.07 16.72
C THR A 181 16.71 9.52 18.14
N ASN A 182 16.45 10.38 19.13
CA ASN A 182 16.42 10.00 20.54
C ASN A 182 15.16 9.14 20.84
N PRO A 183 15.32 8.02 21.57
CA PRO A 183 14.18 7.25 22.07
C PRO A 183 13.24 8.11 22.91
N LEU A 184 11.94 7.87 22.79
CA LEU A 184 10.92 8.56 23.60
C LEU A 184 10.86 8.05 25.03
N VAL A 185 11.40 6.86 25.29
CA VAL A 185 11.50 6.27 26.62
C VAL A 185 12.93 5.91 26.95
N ASP A 186 13.33 6.14 28.19
CA ASP A 186 14.64 5.75 28.71
C ASP A 186 14.67 4.27 29.13
N GLY A 187 15.86 3.80 29.57
CA GLY A 187 16.03 2.41 30.04
C GLY A 187 15.23 2.06 31.30
N SER A 188 14.66 3.04 32.00
CA SER A 188 13.75 2.86 33.13
C SER A 188 12.26 2.95 32.76
N GLY A 189 11.96 3.14 31.47
CA GLY A 189 10.60 3.25 30.94
C GLY A 189 9.97 4.64 31.12
N ARG A 190 10.76 5.67 31.48
CA ARG A 190 10.28 7.04 31.63
C ARG A 190 10.37 7.81 30.34
N SER A 191 9.41 8.70 30.12
CA SER A 191 9.39 9.61 28.97
C SER A 191 10.62 10.51 28.97
N THR A 192 11.29 10.60 27.83
CA THR A 192 12.40 11.55 27.58
C THR A 192 11.89 12.88 27.03
N ASN A 193 10.60 12.95 26.67
CA ASN A 193 9.97 14.14 26.12
C ASN A 193 9.01 14.75 27.15
N PRO A 194 9.24 15.99 27.62
CA PRO A 194 8.40 16.62 28.64
C PRO A 194 6.94 16.85 28.20
N ALA A 195 6.64 16.79 26.89
CA ALA A 195 5.29 16.92 26.36
C ALA A 195 4.50 15.61 26.39
N LEU A 196 5.12 14.48 26.73
CA LEU A 196 4.48 13.16 26.74
C LEU A 196 4.61 12.51 28.11
N ASP A 197 3.52 11.90 28.59
CA ASP A 197 3.58 11.01 29.74
C ASP A 197 4.27 9.68 29.38
N ASP A 198 4.71 8.94 30.40
CA ASP A 198 5.46 7.67 30.26
C ASP A 198 4.67 6.64 29.43
N ALA A 199 3.36 6.57 29.64
CA ALA A 199 2.49 5.60 28.97
C ALA A 199 2.38 5.89 27.46
N THR A 200 2.21 7.16 27.09
CA THR A 200 2.09 7.61 25.71
C THR A 200 3.43 7.50 24.99
N ALA A 201 4.53 7.89 25.65
CA ALA A 201 5.87 7.74 25.12
C ALA A 201 6.20 6.26 24.82
N ALA A 202 5.89 5.35 25.76
CA ALA A 202 6.10 3.92 25.58
C ALA A 202 5.28 3.35 24.42
N ARG A 203 4.06 3.87 24.18
CA ARG A 203 3.21 3.46 23.06
C ARG A 203 3.70 3.96 21.71
N LEU A 204 4.28 5.16 21.66
CA LEU A 204 4.74 5.78 20.41
C LEU A 204 6.16 5.34 20.01
N GLU A 205 6.98 4.88 20.95
CA GLU A 205 8.38 4.49 20.67
C GLU A 205 8.50 3.40 19.58
N PRO A 206 7.69 2.33 19.54
CA PRO A 206 7.76 1.35 18.46
C PRO A 206 7.48 1.97 17.08
N VAL A 207 6.54 2.91 17.02
CA VAL A 207 6.19 3.61 15.77
C VAL A 207 7.31 4.54 15.33
N ARG A 208 7.88 5.31 16.27
CA ARG A 208 9.05 6.16 16.02
C ARG A 208 10.23 5.32 15.51
N ALA A 209 10.50 4.19 16.16
CA ALA A 209 11.57 3.27 15.78
C ALA A 209 11.37 2.70 14.37
N ALA A 210 10.14 2.27 14.03
CA ALA A 210 9.80 1.79 12.69
C ALA A 210 10.02 2.85 11.61
N TYR A 211 9.70 4.12 11.90
CA TYR A 211 9.91 5.23 10.97
C TYR A 211 11.38 5.63 10.77
N GLN A 212 12.31 5.21 11.64
CA GLN A 212 13.71 5.64 11.53
C GLN A 212 14.35 5.22 10.20
N ALA A 213 14.01 4.02 9.70
CA ALA A 213 14.51 3.54 8.41
C ALA A 213 14.03 4.43 7.25
N ILE A 214 12.76 4.86 7.31
CA ILE A 214 12.15 5.76 6.32
C ILE A 214 12.86 7.11 6.32
N TRP A 215 13.09 7.68 7.50
CA TRP A 215 13.81 8.96 7.61
C TRP A 215 15.24 8.84 7.11
N SER A 216 15.97 7.77 7.46
CA SER A 216 17.33 7.57 6.94
C SER A 216 17.35 7.40 5.42
N GLY A 217 16.37 6.69 4.85
CA GLY A 217 16.24 6.55 3.40
C GLY A 217 15.95 7.89 2.72
N ALA A 218 15.02 8.68 3.28
CA ALA A 218 14.70 10.02 2.78
C ALA A 218 15.92 10.96 2.81
N GLU A 219 16.72 10.93 3.87
CA GLU A 219 17.95 11.73 3.98
C GLU A 219 18.96 11.36 2.89
N GLN A 220 19.17 10.06 2.65
CA GLN A 220 20.08 9.57 1.62
C GLN A 220 19.60 9.93 0.20
N LEU A 221 18.31 9.73 -0.08
CA LEU A 221 17.72 9.97 -1.40
C LEU A 221 17.67 11.46 -1.77
N THR A 222 17.49 12.33 -0.77
CA THR A 222 17.37 13.78 -0.99
C THR A 222 18.65 14.55 -0.70
N ASN A 223 19.67 13.88 -0.15
CA ASN A 223 20.88 14.53 0.38
C ASN A 223 20.55 15.72 1.31
N THR A 224 19.51 15.58 2.13
CA THR A 224 18.97 16.64 2.99
C THR A 224 18.74 16.09 4.40
N ASN A 225 19.08 16.87 5.44
CA ASN A 225 18.81 16.46 6.82
C ASN A 225 17.30 16.35 7.08
N ARG A 226 16.85 15.31 7.80
CA ARG A 226 15.43 15.06 8.10
C ARG A 226 14.73 16.22 8.81
N ALA A 227 15.46 17.09 9.51
CA ALA A 227 14.92 18.30 10.12
C ALA A 227 14.27 19.22 9.05
N ASN A 228 14.82 19.23 7.83
CA ASN A 228 14.36 20.05 6.72
C ASN A 228 13.36 19.35 5.79
N ILE A 229 12.91 18.14 6.13
CA ILE A 229 11.96 17.35 5.33
C ILE A 229 10.58 17.41 5.99
N PRO A 230 9.61 18.22 5.52
CA PRO A 230 8.30 18.33 6.15
C PRO A 230 7.59 17.01 6.45
N LEU A 231 7.68 16.03 5.55
CA LEU A 231 7.23 14.66 5.80
C LEU A 231 7.92 13.68 4.86
N ALA A 232 8.22 12.49 5.37
CA ALA A 232 8.50 11.31 4.57
C ALA A 232 7.67 10.13 5.08
N PHE A 233 7.16 9.32 4.16
CA PHE A 233 6.49 8.06 4.48
C PHE A 233 6.83 7.03 3.40
N ALA A 234 6.68 5.76 3.73
CA ALA A 234 6.95 4.66 2.81
C ALA A 234 5.69 3.85 2.55
N PHE A 235 5.66 3.20 1.39
CA PHE A 235 4.66 2.18 1.07
C PHE A 235 5.28 1.10 0.19
N THR A 236 4.81 -0.13 0.34
CA THR A 236 5.24 -1.28 -0.45
C THR A 236 4.14 -1.71 -1.42
N THR A 237 4.47 -1.83 -2.70
CA THR A 237 3.53 -2.30 -3.72
C THR A 237 3.28 -3.80 -3.61
N GLN A 238 2.07 -4.23 -3.97
CA GLN A 238 1.68 -5.63 -3.98
C GLN A 238 2.53 -6.46 -4.95
N THR A 239 2.62 -7.76 -4.69
CA THR A 239 3.14 -8.68 -5.71
C THR A 239 2.13 -8.80 -6.85
N LEU A 240 2.58 -8.54 -8.07
CA LEU A 240 1.86 -8.92 -9.29
C LEU A 240 2.34 -10.30 -9.76
N PHE A 241 1.47 -11.01 -10.48
CA PHE A 241 1.77 -12.26 -11.18
C PHE A 241 2.04 -13.51 -10.32
N GLN A 242 1.70 -13.54 -9.03
CA GLN A 242 1.90 -14.76 -8.20
C GLN A 242 1.27 -16.03 -8.81
N ALA A 243 0.15 -15.90 -9.54
CA ALA A 243 -0.50 -17.04 -10.18
C ALA A 243 0.28 -17.64 -11.35
N LEU A 244 1.08 -16.84 -12.08
CA LEU A 244 1.76 -17.31 -13.30
C LEU A 244 2.85 -18.36 -13.01
N PRO A 245 3.76 -18.15 -12.03
CA PRO A 245 4.72 -19.19 -11.62
C PRO A 245 4.04 -20.43 -11.05
N ALA A 246 2.92 -20.27 -10.32
CA ALA A 246 2.15 -21.40 -9.79
C ALA A 246 1.48 -22.22 -10.91
N ILE A 247 0.94 -21.55 -11.94
CA ILE A 247 0.41 -22.19 -13.14
C ILE A 247 1.55 -22.86 -13.93
N GLN A 248 2.70 -22.21 -14.06
CA GLN A 248 3.84 -22.80 -14.75
C GLN A 248 4.32 -24.07 -14.01
N THR A 249 4.43 -24.01 -12.68
CA THR A 249 4.83 -25.16 -11.85
C THR A 249 3.82 -26.30 -11.94
N SER A 250 2.52 -25.99 -11.95
CA SER A 250 1.48 -27.02 -12.07
C SER A 250 1.46 -27.67 -13.46
N VAL A 251 1.67 -26.88 -14.52
CA VAL A 251 1.81 -27.38 -15.89
C VAL A 251 3.08 -28.23 -16.05
N GLU A 252 4.22 -27.79 -15.52
CA GLU A 252 5.47 -28.57 -15.54
C GLU A 252 5.33 -29.89 -14.78
N THR A 253 4.69 -29.88 -13.61
CA THR A 253 4.42 -31.08 -12.81
C THR A 253 3.46 -32.04 -13.53
N ALA A 254 2.40 -31.50 -14.16
CA ALA A 254 1.47 -32.29 -14.97
C ALA A 254 2.15 -32.91 -16.19
N ASN A 255 3.03 -32.17 -16.87
CA ASN A 255 3.78 -32.65 -18.02
C ASN A 255 4.81 -33.73 -17.62
N LEU A 256 5.48 -33.58 -16.47
CA LEU A 256 6.37 -34.62 -15.92
C LEU A 256 5.59 -35.90 -15.53
N GLY A 257 4.36 -35.76 -15.02
CA GLY A 257 3.46 -36.88 -14.74
C GLY A 257 3.02 -37.61 -16.03
N ALA A 258 2.74 -36.87 -17.10
CA ALA A 258 2.33 -37.44 -18.39
C ALA A 258 3.46 -38.20 -19.10
N ILE A 259 4.72 -37.72 -19.00
CA ILE A 259 5.90 -38.42 -19.54
C ILE A 259 6.14 -39.74 -18.79
N ASN A 260 5.93 -39.76 -17.47
CA ASN A 260 6.12 -40.98 -16.66
C ASN A 260 4.96 -41.97 -16.76
N ALA A 261 3.74 -41.52 -17.11
CA ALA A 261 2.58 -42.38 -17.31
C ALA A 261 2.53 -43.07 -18.69
N ASN A 262 3.39 -42.68 -19.64
CA ASN A 262 3.46 -43.29 -20.97
C ASN A 262 4.91 -43.71 -21.32
N PRO A 263 5.37 -44.89 -20.86
CA PRO A 263 6.74 -45.34 -21.07
C PRO A 263 7.07 -45.75 -22.52
N VAL A 264 6.16 -45.54 -23.49
CA VAL A 264 6.29 -46.05 -24.87
C VAL A 264 7.34 -45.30 -25.70
N PHE A 265 7.92 -44.20 -25.21
CA PHE A 265 8.88 -43.41 -25.98
C PHE A 265 10.37 -43.74 -25.77
N VAL A 266 10.73 -44.69 -24.91
CA VAL A 266 12.15 -44.91 -24.52
C VAL A 266 12.78 -46.20 -25.08
N ALA A 267 12.12 -46.94 -25.98
CA ALA A 267 12.78 -48.10 -26.59
C ALA A 267 12.47 -48.23 -28.09
N ASP A 268 13.50 -47.92 -28.88
CA ASP A 268 13.69 -48.16 -30.32
C ASP A 268 13.29 -47.03 -31.31
N PRO A 269 14.26 -46.15 -31.68
CA PRO A 269 14.04 -45.09 -32.66
C PRO A 269 13.95 -45.59 -34.12
N ILE A 270 14.14 -46.89 -34.40
CA ILE A 270 14.17 -47.43 -35.77
C ILE A 270 12.88 -48.21 -36.10
N ALA A 271 12.23 -48.82 -35.10
CA ALA A 271 11.04 -49.64 -35.32
C ALA A 271 9.73 -48.84 -35.54
N ASN A 272 9.60 -47.63 -34.98
CA ASN A 272 8.32 -46.91 -34.95
C ASN A 272 8.11 -45.85 -36.03
N ALA A 273 9.14 -45.49 -36.81
CA ALA A 273 8.98 -44.52 -37.91
C ALA A 273 8.20 -45.10 -39.10
N ALA A 274 8.20 -46.43 -39.27
CA ALA A 274 7.49 -47.10 -40.37
C ALA A 274 6.00 -47.34 -40.10
N ALA A 275 5.53 -47.22 -38.86
CA ALA A 275 4.15 -47.53 -38.48
C ALA A 275 3.21 -46.32 -38.39
N GLN A 276 3.73 -45.08 -38.36
CA GLN A 276 2.92 -43.87 -38.16
C GLN A 276 2.75 -42.97 -39.38
N PHE A 277 3.34 -43.32 -40.52
CA PHE A 277 3.15 -42.60 -41.79
C PHE A 277 2.64 -43.50 -42.93
N ALA A 278 1.82 -44.50 -42.61
CA ALA A 278 0.99 -45.11 -43.65
C ALA A 278 -0.09 -44.09 -44.04
N PRO A 279 -0.14 -43.60 -45.29
CA PRO A 279 -1.22 -42.75 -45.74
C PRO A 279 -2.54 -43.53 -45.59
N VAL A 280 -3.57 -42.88 -45.05
CA VAL A 280 -4.94 -43.39 -45.07
C VAL A 280 -5.35 -43.54 -46.53
N ALA A 281 -5.12 -44.73 -47.09
CA ALA A 281 -5.54 -45.07 -48.43
C ALA A 281 -7.06 -45.27 -48.41
N SER A 282 -7.76 -44.35 -49.08
CA SER A 282 -9.14 -44.56 -49.55
C SER A 282 -9.24 -45.89 -50.29
N GLY A 283 -10.06 -46.81 -49.79
CA GLY A 283 -10.19 -48.13 -50.39
C GLY A 283 -11.21 -49.03 -49.69
N HIS A 284 -12.46 -48.60 -49.60
CA HIS A 284 -13.57 -49.51 -49.35
C HIS A 284 -13.83 -50.33 -50.63
N THR A 285 -13.31 -51.56 -50.69
CA THR A 285 -13.66 -52.52 -51.74
C THR A 285 -14.19 -53.80 -51.11
N GLY A 286 -15.53 -53.90 -51.10
CA GLY A 286 -16.20 -55.09 -51.61
C GLY A 286 -16.63 -56.15 -50.59
N GLY A 287 -17.95 -56.27 -50.44
CA GLY A 287 -18.61 -57.56 -50.34
C GLY A 287 -19.33 -57.82 -49.03
N GLU A 288 -20.61 -57.43 -48.92
CA GLU A 288 -21.68 -58.43 -48.78
C GLU A 288 -23.07 -57.82 -49.02
N ASN A 289 -23.83 -58.59 -49.77
CA ASN A 289 -25.04 -58.33 -50.51
C ASN A 289 -26.29 -58.33 -49.60
N LEU A 290 -27.08 -57.25 -49.55
CA LEU A 290 -28.49 -57.31 -49.10
C LEU A 290 -29.35 -56.45 -50.04
N GLY A 291 -30.32 -57.11 -50.66
CA GLY A 291 -31.09 -56.63 -51.80
C GLY A 291 -32.04 -55.46 -51.49
N PHE A 292 -32.17 -54.59 -52.49
CA PHE A 292 -33.14 -53.51 -52.59
C PHE A 292 -34.54 -54.05 -52.91
N ALA A 293 -35.53 -53.66 -52.11
CA ALA A 293 -36.94 -53.70 -52.50
C ALA A 293 -37.48 -52.26 -52.53
N GLY A 294 -37.85 -51.81 -53.74
CA GLY A 294 -38.95 -50.88 -54.02
C GLY A 294 -38.94 -49.48 -53.40
N VAL A 295 -38.56 -48.49 -54.20
CA VAL A 295 -38.96 -47.07 -54.04
C VAL A 295 -40.44 -46.92 -54.42
N PRO A 296 -41.19 -45.99 -53.78
CA PRO A 296 -42.02 -45.12 -54.59
C PRO A 296 -41.72 -43.64 -54.30
N THR A 297 -41.43 -42.94 -55.39
CA THR A 297 -41.34 -41.48 -55.51
C THR A 297 -42.72 -40.83 -55.35
N ILE A 298 -42.75 -39.72 -54.63
CA ILE A 298 -43.42 -38.47 -55.06
C ILE A 298 -42.47 -37.32 -54.72
#